data_AF-A0AAW5EEY0-F1
#
_entry.id   AF-A0AAW5EEY0-F1
#
_cell.length_a   1.000
_cell.length_b   1.000
_cell.length_c   1.000
_cell.angle_alpha   90.00
_cell.angle_beta   90.00
_cell.angle_gamma   90.00
#
_symmetry.space_group_name_H-M   'P 1'
#
loop_
_entity.id
_entity.type
_entity.pdbx_description
1 polymer ?
#
loop_
_entity_poly.entity_id
_entity_poly.type
_entity_poly.pdbx_seq_one_letter_code
_entity_poly.pdbx_strand_id
1 'polypeptide(L)'
;KLLDGDKGPNTGGMGAYAPSSLANESLLRKIQKDIIIPTLAGMKKEGSEFCGVLFIGIMVVGNKPYVLEFNVRFGDPECEV
;
A
#
# COMPACT_ATOMS: atom_id res chain seq x y z
N LYS A 1 11.80 20.13 -11.92
CA LYS A 1 12.95 19.99 -10.99
C LYS A 1 12.43 19.28 -9.75
N LEU A 2 13.10 18.22 -9.32
CA LEU A 2 12.77 17.52 -8.07
C LEU A 2 13.31 18.34 -6.89
N LEU A 3 12.55 18.40 -5.79
CA LEU A 3 12.83 19.27 -4.65
C LEU A 3 12.65 18.48 -3.34
N ASP A 4 13.32 18.93 -2.28
CA ASP A 4 13.20 18.35 -0.94
C ASP A 4 11.92 18.80 -0.22
N GLY A 5 11.53 18.03 0.81
CA GLY A 5 10.39 18.33 1.67
C GLY A 5 9.04 18.15 0.97
N ASP A 6 8.92 17.07 0.18
CA ASP A 6 7.70 16.69 -0.55
C ASP A 6 7.16 17.81 -1.47
N LYS A 7 8.06 18.57 -2.09
CA LYS A 7 7.73 19.64 -3.04
C LYS A 7 8.05 19.25 -4.48
N GLY A 8 7.32 19.86 -5.42
CA GLY A 8 7.46 19.60 -6.85
C GLY A 8 6.39 18.65 -7.37
N PRO A 9 6.54 18.15 -8.61
CA PRO A 9 5.57 17.23 -9.20
C PRO A 9 5.67 15.83 -8.58
N ASN A 10 4.57 15.08 -8.61
CA ASN A 10 4.57 13.65 -8.27
C ASN A 10 5.55 12.88 -9.18
N THR A 11 6.22 11.88 -8.60
CA THR A 11 7.06 10.92 -9.32
C THR A 11 6.57 9.50 -9.05
N GLY A 12 7.23 8.48 -9.60
CA GLY A 12 6.94 7.07 -9.26
C GLY A 12 7.38 6.65 -7.85
N GLY A 13 8.23 7.45 -7.21
CA GLY A 13 8.88 7.15 -5.93
C GLY A 13 10.31 7.68 -5.94
N MET A 14 10.71 8.40 -4.88
CA MET A 14 12.07 8.95 -4.75
C MET A 14 12.94 8.17 -3.74
N GLY A 15 12.32 7.28 -2.98
CA GLY A 15 12.95 6.45 -1.96
C GLY A 15 11.91 5.81 -1.05
N ALA A 16 12.27 4.69 -0.42
CA ALA A 16 11.44 3.97 0.53
C ALA A 16 12.30 3.48 1.71
N TYR A 17 11.66 3.15 2.83
CA TYR A 17 12.32 2.53 3.97
C TYR A 17 11.39 1.57 4.69
N ALA A 18 11.98 0.53 5.31
CA ALA A 18 11.27 -0.45 6.11
C ALA A 18 12.10 -0.85 7.34
N PRO A 19 11.48 -1.12 8.50
CA PRO A 19 10.06 -0.94 8.80
C PRO A 19 9.68 0.55 9.04
N SER A 20 8.43 0.92 8.76
CA SER A 20 7.92 2.26 9.09
C SER A 20 7.47 2.33 10.55
N SER A 21 7.77 3.44 11.22
CA SER A 21 7.27 3.74 12.58
C SER A 21 5.74 3.86 12.66
N LEU A 22 5.07 4.09 11.54
CA LEU A 22 3.60 4.11 11.45
C LEU A 22 2.98 2.71 11.53
N ALA A 23 3.73 1.66 11.20
CA ALA A 23 3.23 0.28 11.07
C ALA A 23 3.08 -0.43 12.43
N ASN A 24 2.26 0.13 13.34
CA ASN A 24 1.94 -0.52 14.60
C ASN A 24 0.96 -1.70 14.42
N GLU A 25 0.91 -2.61 15.40
CA GLU A 25 0.06 -3.79 15.33
C GLU A 25 -1.44 -3.48 15.16
N SER A 26 -1.93 -2.41 15.80
CA SER A 26 -3.34 -2.02 15.69
C SER A 26 -3.71 -1.63 14.27
N LEU A 27 -2.85 -0.85 13.61
CA LEU A 27 -3.03 -0.43 12.22
C LEU A 27 -2.93 -1.63 11.27
N LEU A 28 -1.93 -2.49 11.46
CA LEU A 28 -1.74 -3.69 10.62
C LEU A 28 -2.95 -4.63 10.68
N ARG A 29 -3.54 -4.84 11.87
CA ARG A 29 -4.77 -5.63 12.02
C ARG A 29 -5.96 -5.00 11.29
N LYS A 30 -6.10 -3.68 11.33
CA LYS A 30 -7.15 -2.96 10.57
C LYS A 30 -6.95 -3.11 9.07
N ILE A 31 -5.73 -2.93 8.58
CA ILE A 31 -5.40 -3.11 7.15
C ILE A 31 -5.75 -4.54 6.71
N GLN A 32 -5.36 -5.55 7.48
CA GLN A 32 -5.65 -6.94 7.13
C GLN A 32 -7.16 -7.22 7.09
N LYS A 33 -7.88 -6.82 8.13
CA LYS A 33 -9.31 -7.10 8.29
C LYS A 33 -10.18 -6.32 7.30
N ASP A 34 -9.90 -5.03 7.15
CA ASP A 34 -10.79 -4.10 6.47
C ASP A 34 -10.42 -3.92 4.99
N ILE A 35 -9.19 -4.29 4.58
CA ILE A 35 -8.69 -4.10 3.21
C ILE A 35 -8.27 -5.43 2.58
N ILE A 36 -7.28 -6.13 3.13
CA ILE A 36 -6.66 -7.29 2.45
C ILE A 36 -7.66 -8.44 2.28
N ILE A 37 -8.26 -8.90 3.38
CA ILE A 37 -9.21 -10.02 3.36
C ILE A 37 -10.42 -9.76 2.44
N PRO A 38 -11.15 -8.62 2.56
CA PRO A 38 -12.30 -8.38 1.71
C PRO A 38 -11.92 -8.19 0.23
N THR A 39 -10.75 -7.61 -0.07
CA THR A 39 -10.27 -7.48 -1.46
C THR A 39 -10.08 -8.84 -2.11
N LEU A 40 -9.35 -9.76 -1.45
CA LEU A 40 -9.11 -11.10 -1.98
C LEU A 40 -10.41 -11.92 -2.06
N ALA A 41 -11.30 -11.79 -1.08
CA ALA A 41 -12.61 -12.44 -1.12
C ALA A 41 -13.48 -11.92 -2.27
N GLY A 42 -13.46 -10.61 -2.55
CA GLY A 42 -14.16 -9.99 -3.68
C GLY A 42 -13.63 -10.50 -5.01
N MET A 43 -12.31 -10.46 -5.22
CA MET A 43 -11.63 -10.99 -6.40
C MET A 43 -12.01 -12.44 -6.68
N LYS A 44 -11.99 -13.29 -5.64
CA LYS A 44 -12.41 -14.70 -5.75
C LYS A 44 -13.89 -14.84 -6.12
N LYS A 45 -14.77 -14.05 -5.51
CA LYS A 45 -16.22 -14.08 -5.78
C LYS A 45 -16.53 -13.67 -7.23
N GLU A 46 -15.74 -12.78 -7.80
CA GLU A 46 -15.86 -12.32 -9.20
C GLU A 46 -15.21 -13.27 -10.21
N GLY A 47 -14.71 -14.44 -9.77
CA GLY A 47 -14.04 -15.40 -10.64
C GLY A 47 -12.64 -14.97 -11.08
N SER A 48 -12.08 -13.94 -10.43
CA SER A 48 -10.78 -13.34 -10.73
C SER A 48 -9.81 -13.60 -9.58
N GLU A 49 -9.64 -14.86 -9.18
CA GLU A 49 -8.74 -15.22 -8.08
C GLU A 49 -7.31 -14.73 -8.37
N PHE A 50 -6.78 -13.89 -7.49
CA PHE A 50 -5.50 -13.23 -7.69
C PHE A 50 -4.34 -14.09 -7.20
N CYS A 51 -3.30 -14.22 -8.02
CA CYS A 51 -2.05 -14.88 -7.68
C CYS A 51 -0.88 -13.99 -8.09
N GLY A 52 0.01 -13.69 -7.15
CA GLY A 52 1.15 -12.79 -7.35
C GLY A 52 1.31 -11.82 -6.19
N VAL A 53 1.77 -10.61 -6.50
CA VAL A 53 2.01 -9.55 -5.51
C VAL A 53 0.95 -8.48 -5.66
N LEU A 54 0.18 -8.27 -4.59
CA LEU A 54 -0.77 -7.16 -4.50
C LEU A 54 -0.17 -6.08 -3.62
N PHE A 55 0.37 -5.03 -4.25
CA PHE A 55 0.87 -3.85 -3.56
C PHE A 55 -0.28 -2.85 -3.38
N ILE A 56 -0.52 -2.45 -2.13
CA ILE A 56 -1.68 -1.63 -1.76
C ILE A 56 -1.18 -0.29 -1.23
N GLY A 57 -1.45 0.79 -1.97
CA GLY A 57 -1.17 2.15 -1.52
C GLY A 57 -2.17 2.55 -0.45
N ILE A 58 -1.70 2.83 0.76
CA ILE A 58 -2.56 3.14 1.92
C ILE A 58 -2.28 4.54 2.45
N MET A 59 -3.35 5.32 2.62
CA MET A 59 -3.33 6.56 3.39
C MET A 59 -3.87 6.31 4.80
N VAL A 60 -3.15 6.77 5.82
CA VAL A 60 -3.57 6.62 7.22
C VAL A 60 -4.04 7.97 7.74
N VAL A 61 -5.30 8.05 8.15
CA VAL A 61 -5.89 9.25 8.75
C VAL A 61 -6.41 8.89 10.14
N GLY A 62 -5.81 9.46 11.20
CA GLY A 62 -6.26 9.20 12.57
C GLY A 62 -6.26 7.71 12.96
N ASN A 63 -5.23 6.95 12.58
CA ASN A 63 -5.14 5.50 12.81
C ASN A 63 -6.23 4.67 12.07
N LYS A 64 -6.79 5.20 10.98
CA LYS A 64 -7.70 4.49 10.09
C LYS A 64 -7.08 4.41 8.69
N PRO A 65 -6.95 3.20 8.10
CA PRO A 65 -6.38 3.04 6.76
C PRO A 65 -7.45 3.27 5.68
N TYR A 66 -7.04 3.90 4.58
CA TYR A 66 -7.81 4.09 3.36
C TYR A 66 -6.98 3.66 2.17
N VAL A 67 -7.58 2.90 1.25
CA VAL A 67 -6.91 2.52 -0.01
C VAL A 67 -6.86 3.74 -0.93
N LEU A 68 -5.68 4.06 -1.42
CA LEU A 68 -5.49 5.01 -2.52
C LEU A 68 -5.55 4.28 -3.86
N GLU A 69 -4.81 3.18 -3.98
CA GLU A 69 -4.68 2.42 -5.22
C GLU A 69 -4.20 0.98 -4.97
N PHE A 70 -4.38 0.15 -6.00
CA PHE A 70 -3.86 -1.20 -6.06
C PHE A 70 -2.88 -1.32 -7.23
N ASN A 71 -1.74 -1.94 -6.97
CA ASN A 71 -0.74 -2.30 -7.97
C ASN A 71 -0.58 -3.83 -7.95
N VAL A 72 -0.62 -4.46 -9.13
CA VAL A 72 -0.60 -5.94 -9.29
C VAL A 72 0.81 -6.49 -9.54
N ARG A 73 1.80 -5.87 -8.89
CA ARG A 73 3.24 -6.11 -9.02
C ARG A 73 3.92 -5.69 -7.71
N PHE A 74 5.22 -5.98 -7.60
CA PHE A 74 6.05 -5.35 -6.59
C PHE A 74 6.11 -3.83 -6.76
N GLY A 75 6.25 -3.11 -5.65
CA GLY A 75 6.56 -1.68 -5.63
C GLY A 75 8.01 -1.42 -6.04
N ASP A 76 8.25 -0.24 -6.57
CA ASP A 76 9.58 0.29 -6.90
C ASP A 76 9.53 1.78 -6.50
N PRO A 77 10.35 2.24 -5.54
CA PRO A 77 11.53 1.58 -4.95
C PRO A 77 11.24 0.67 -3.74
N GLU A 78 9.98 0.32 -3.45
CA GLU A 78 9.64 -0.41 -2.21
C GLU A 78 10.24 -1.83 -2.13
N CYS A 79 10.67 -2.39 -3.26
CA CYS A 79 11.40 -3.66 -3.33
C CYS A 79 12.86 -3.49 -3.76
N GLU A 80 13.36 -2.26 -3.85
CA GLU A 80 14.79 -1.99 -4.00
C GLU A 80 15.43 -2.04 -2.61
N VAL A 81 16.20 -3.11 -2.36
CA VAL A 81 17.01 -3.31 -1.15
C VAL A 81 18.36 -3.87 -1.54
#